data_AF-A0A8T3BJH3-F1
#
_entry.id   AF-A0A8T3BJH3-F1
#
_cell.length_a   1.000
_cell.length_b   1.000
_cell.length_c   1.000
_cell.angle_alpha   90.00
_cell.angle_beta   90.00
_cell.angle_gamma   90.00
#
_symmetry.space_group_name_H-M   'P 1'
#
loop_
_entity.id
_entity.type
_entity.pdbx_description
1 polymer ?
#
loop_
_entity_poly.entity_id
_entity_poly.type
_entity_poly.pdbx_seq_one_letter_code
_entity_poly.pdbx_strand_id
1 'polypeptide(L)'
;MNNVNPIFNIEKIELTDCLECETLPPFGQLPYLKSLTLSKMLKAKWLESKFNGNDKYHAFPLLELLHITKLKALEDWFEAGVAAEDGCLFHCLIQLRLHNCLKLKEFPSLPSKLPSFLLSSRP
;
A
#
# COMPACT_ATOMS: atom_id res chain seq x y z
N MET A 1 -19.57 18.02 -19.43
CA MET A 1 -19.92 17.76 -18.02
C MET A 1 -18.69 17.17 -17.35
N ASN A 2 -17.85 18.01 -16.75
CA ASN A 2 -16.59 17.57 -16.14
C ASN A 2 -16.88 17.13 -14.71
N ASN A 3 -17.32 15.89 -14.55
CA ASN A 3 -17.44 15.28 -13.23
C ASN A 3 -16.03 14.84 -12.81
N VAL A 4 -15.16 15.81 -12.51
CA VAL A 4 -13.83 15.56 -11.94
C VAL A 4 -14.08 15.04 -10.53
N ASN A 5 -14.03 13.72 -10.37
CA ASN A 5 -14.09 13.10 -9.06
C ASN A 5 -12.86 13.61 -8.27
N PRO A 6 -13.03 14.43 -7.22
CA PRO A 6 -11.92 15.19 -6.61
C PRO A 6 -10.86 14.29 -5.95
N ILE A 7 -11.15 13.00 -5.80
CA ILE A 7 -10.30 11.97 -5.22
C ILE A 7 -9.11 11.63 -6.14
N PHE A 8 -9.18 11.95 -7.43
CA PHE A 8 -8.11 11.57 -8.35
C PHE A 8 -6.81 12.33 -8.13
N ASN A 9 -6.82 13.56 -7.59
CA ASN A 9 -5.59 14.36 -7.41
C ASN A 9 -4.93 14.17 -6.03
N ILE A 10 -5.28 13.11 -5.30
CA ILE A 10 -4.72 12.87 -3.96
C ILE A 10 -3.28 12.37 -4.08
N GLU A 11 -2.34 13.16 -3.54
CA GLU A 11 -0.92 12.79 -3.50
C GLU A 11 -0.48 12.16 -2.18
N LYS A 12 -1.18 12.46 -1.08
CA LYS A 12 -0.83 11.97 0.25
C LYS A 12 -2.05 11.47 1.00
N ILE A 13 -1.93 10.28 1.58
CA ILE A 13 -2.92 9.70 2.49
C ILE A 13 -2.23 9.29 3.78
N GLU A 14 -2.88 9.65 4.90
CA GLU A 14 -2.47 9.26 6.24
C GLU A 14 -3.69 8.81 7.02
N LEU A 15 -3.73 7.52 7.38
CA LEU A 15 -4.78 6.94 8.21
C LEU A 15 -4.16 6.43 9.51
N THR A 16 -4.71 6.87 10.63
CA THR A 16 -4.23 6.52 11.97
C THR A 16 -5.41 6.19 12.88
N ASP A 17 -5.25 5.19 13.76
CA ASP A 17 -6.25 4.80 14.78
C ASP A 17 -7.59 4.29 14.19
N CYS A 18 -7.57 3.74 12.97
CA CYS A 18 -8.71 3.07 12.34
C CYS A 18 -8.83 1.61 12.78
N LEU A 19 -9.25 1.38 14.02
CA LEU A 19 -9.21 0.07 14.69
C LEU A 19 -10.17 -0.98 14.12
N GLU A 20 -11.31 -0.54 13.58
CA GLU A 20 -12.37 -1.40 13.05
C GLU A 20 -12.24 -1.71 11.55
N CYS A 21 -11.28 -1.09 10.87
CA CYS A 21 -11.07 -1.32 9.43
C CYS A 21 -10.42 -2.68 9.19
N GLU A 22 -11.23 -3.64 8.72
CA GLU A 22 -10.77 -4.96 8.24
C GLU A 22 -10.23 -4.89 6.81
N THR A 23 -10.90 -4.09 5.98
CA THR A 23 -10.53 -3.85 4.58
C THR A 23 -10.05 -2.40 4.43
N LEU A 24 -8.90 -2.25 3.76
CA LEU A 24 -8.35 -0.95 3.41
C LEU A 24 -8.90 -0.51 2.06
N PRO A 25 -9.18 0.79 1.83
CA PRO A 25 -9.57 1.29 0.52
C PRO A 25 -8.58 0.91 -0.59
N PRO A 26 -9.01 0.90 -1.86
CA PRO A 26 -8.18 0.51 -2.99
C PRO A 26 -7.25 1.66 -3.40
N PHE A 27 -6.28 2.01 -2.53
CA PHE A 27 -5.38 3.15 -2.72
C PHE A 27 -4.54 3.05 -4.00
N GLY A 28 -4.33 1.83 -4.52
CA GLY A 28 -3.63 1.60 -5.78
C GLY A 28 -4.35 2.21 -6.99
N GLN A 29 -5.64 2.54 -6.88
CA GLN A 29 -6.42 3.22 -7.92
C GLN A 29 -6.18 4.74 -7.98
N LEU A 30 -5.42 5.30 -7.04
CA LEU A 30 -5.13 6.73 -6.98
C LEU A 30 -3.89 7.03 -7.84
N PRO A 31 -4.07 7.66 -9.02
CA PRO A 31 -3.00 7.76 -10.01
C PRO A 31 -1.88 8.71 -9.60
N TYR A 32 -2.14 9.65 -8.69
CA TYR A 32 -1.17 10.64 -8.21
C TYR A 32 -0.67 10.40 -6.80
N LEU A 33 -1.02 9.27 -6.17
CA LEU A 33 -0.63 8.99 -4.79
C LEU A 33 0.88 8.74 -4.68
N LYS A 34 1.59 9.64 -3.99
CA LYS A 34 3.03 9.59 -3.72
C LYS A 34 3.37 9.11 -2.32
N SER A 35 2.48 9.36 -1.35
CA SER A 35 2.73 9.02 0.05
C SER A 35 1.52 8.34 0.69
N LEU A 36 1.76 7.15 1.24
CA LEU A 36 0.77 6.38 1.99
C LEU A 36 1.31 6.04 3.37
N THR A 37 0.63 6.52 4.41
CA THR A 37 0.93 6.21 5.81
C THR A 37 -0.27 5.55 6.47
N LEU A 38 -0.08 4.35 7.01
CA LEU A 38 -1.10 3.57 7.70
C LEU A 38 -0.61 3.21 9.10
N SER A 39 -1.37 3.58 10.13
CA SER A 39 -0.96 3.43 11.52
C SER A 39 -2.09 2.90 12.41
N LYS A 40 -1.77 1.93 13.26
CA LYS A 40 -2.66 1.36 14.28
C LYS A 40 -4.01 0.87 13.72
N MET A 41 -3.97 0.15 12.61
CA MET A 41 -5.15 -0.49 12.01
C MET A 41 -5.11 -1.99 12.34
N LEU A 42 -5.64 -2.35 13.50
CA LEU A 42 -5.39 -3.67 14.11
C LEU A 42 -6.03 -4.84 13.37
N LYS A 43 -7.14 -4.59 12.66
CA LYS A 43 -7.88 -5.62 11.92
C LYS A 43 -7.57 -5.67 10.43
N ALA A 44 -6.81 -4.70 9.90
CA ALA A 44 -6.48 -4.62 8.47
C ALA A 44 -5.56 -5.79 8.09
N LYS A 45 -6.04 -6.66 7.18
CA LYS A 45 -5.34 -7.89 6.79
C LYS A 45 -4.57 -7.80 5.46
N TRP A 46 -5.05 -6.96 4.54
CA TRP A 46 -4.47 -6.69 3.22
C TRP A 46 -4.91 -5.32 2.70
N LEU A 47 -4.24 -4.81 1.67
CA LEU A 47 -4.71 -3.67 0.88
C LEU A 47 -5.74 -4.18 -0.15
N GLU A 48 -6.91 -3.54 -0.23
CA GLU A 48 -7.87 -3.92 -1.26
C GLU A 48 -7.29 -3.61 -2.64
N SER A 49 -7.42 -4.59 -3.54
CA SER A 49 -6.96 -4.48 -4.90
C SER A 49 -8.16 -4.57 -5.83
N LYS A 50 -8.75 -3.42 -6.17
CA LYS A 50 -9.83 -3.40 -7.17
C LYS A 50 -9.24 -3.46 -8.57
N PHE A 51 -8.76 -4.65 -8.95
CA PHE A 51 -8.50 -5.01 -10.34
C PHE A 51 -9.84 -5.35 -11.00
N ASN A 52 -10.50 -4.34 -11.57
CA ASN A 52 -11.59 -4.61 -12.51
C ASN A 52 -10.92 -5.05 -13.81
N GLY A 53 -11.05 -6.34 -14.14
CA GLY A 53 -10.30 -7.01 -15.19
C GLY A 53 -10.20 -6.22 -16.50
N ASN A 54 -9.04 -6.40 -17.13
CA ASN A 54 -8.67 -6.08 -18.52
C ASN A 54 -7.68 -4.94 -18.77
N ASP A 55 -7.22 -4.22 -17.74
CA ASP A 55 -6.19 -3.20 -17.93
C ASP A 55 -4.98 -3.42 -17.02
N LYS A 56 -3.82 -3.23 -17.64
CA LYS A 56 -2.44 -3.31 -17.11
C LYS A 56 -2.17 -2.22 -16.07
N TYR A 57 -3.01 -2.10 -15.05
CA TYR A 57 -2.84 -1.09 -14.02
C TYR A 57 -1.79 -1.56 -13.03
N HIS A 58 -0.61 -0.93 -13.10
CA HIS A 58 0.36 -0.97 -12.02
C HIS A 58 -0.34 -0.51 -10.73
N ALA A 59 -0.36 -1.37 -9.71
CA ALA A 59 -0.76 -0.93 -8.38
C ALA A 59 0.21 0.21 -7.99
N PHE A 60 -0.31 1.37 -7.62
CA PHE A 60 0.51 2.49 -7.13
C PHE A 60 1.56 3.06 -8.12
N PRO A 61 1.13 3.71 -9.22
CA PRO A 61 2.04 4.15 -10.29
C PRO A 61 3.05 5.21 -9.87
N LEU A 62 2.77 6.02 -8.83
CA LEU A 62 3.60 7.14 -8.38
C LEU A 62 3.99 7.04 -6.90
N LEU A 63 3.75 5.91 -6.22
CA LEU A 63 3.98 5.82 -4.79
C LEU A 63 5.48 5.78 -4.47
N GLU A 64 5.95 6.81 -3.79
CA GLU A 64 7.34 7.00 -3.38
C GLU A 64 7.57 6.59 -1.91
N LEU A 65 6.58 6.85 -1.04
CA LEU A 65 6.70 6.66 0.40
C LEU A 65 5.59 5.75 0.94
N LEU A 66 5.95 4.60 1.50
CA LEU A 66 5.03 3.65 2.13
C LEU A 66 5.42 3.39 3.58
N HIS A 67 4.62 3.86 4.52
CA HIS A 67 4.87 3.72 5.95
C HIS A 67 3.73 2.96 6.59
N ILE A 68 4.02 1.77 7.13
CA ILE A 68 3.04 0.96 7.82
C ILE A 68 3.51 0.71 9.25
N THR A 69 2.67 1.08 10.21
CA THR A 69 2.98 0.97 11.63
C THR A 69 1.83 0.31 12.40
N LYS A 70 2.12 -0.71 13.21
CA LYS A 70 1.13 -1.37 14.09
C LYS A 70 -0.08 -1.95 13.34
N LEU A 71 0.09 -2.40 12.10
CA LEU A 71 -0.89 -3.21 11.37
C LEU A 71 -0.64 -4.69 11.71
N LYS A 72 -1.12 -5.12 12.87
CA LYS A 72 -0.79 -6.44 13.43
C LYS A 72 -1.48 -7.60 12.73
N ALA A 73 -2.60 -7.35 12.06
CA ALA A 73 -3.34 -8.36 11.28
C ALA A 73 -2.88 -8.46 9.82
N LEU A 74 -1.98 -7.56 9.37
CA LEU A 74 -1.50 -7.55 7.99
C LEU A 74 -0.70 -8.82 7.73
N GLU A 75 -1.24 -9.71 6.90
CA GLU A 75 -0.63 -11.01 6.56
C GLU A 75 0.06 -10.95 5.21
N ASP A 76 -0.51 -10.19 4.28
CA ASP A 76 -0.03 -9.96 2.92
C ASP A 76 -0.33 -8.52 2.47
N TRP A 77 0.30 -8.08 1.39
CA TRP A 77 0.10 -6.76 0.79
C TRP A 77 -1.26 -6.65 0.11
N PHE A 78 -1.68 -7.69 -0.59
CA PHE A 78 -2.92 -7.73 -1.37
C PHE A 78 -3.66 -9.05 -1.15
N GLU A 79 -4.90 -9.11 -1.61
CA GLU A 79 -5.69 -10.35 -1.57
C GLU A 79 -5.07 -11.44 -2.46
N ALA A 80 -5.24 -12.71 -2.06
CA ALA A 80 -4.70 -13.86 -2.78
C ALA A 80 -5.17 -13.89 -4.25
N GLY A 81 -4.24 -14.14 -5.17
CA GLY A 81 -4.49 -14.14 -6.61
C GLY A 81 -4.20 -12.81 -7.31
N VAL A 82 -3.83 -11.77 -6.56
CA VAL A 82 -3.30 -10.52 -7.10
C VAL A 82 -1.79 -10.64 -7.27
N ALA A 83 -1.34 -10.96 -8.48
CA ALA A 83 0.07 -10.91 -8.85
C ALA A 83 0.27 -9.80 -9.89
N ALA A 84 1.26 -8.92 -9.69
CA ALA A 84 1.70 -8.03 -10.76
C ALA A 84 2.29 -8.85 -11.91
N GLU A 85 2.00 -8.49 -13.17
CA GLU A 85 2.54 -9.19 -14.35
C GLU A 85 4.08 -9.19 -14.38
N ASP A 86 4.71 -8.17 -13.81
CA ASP A 86 6.15 -8.02 -13.65
C ASP A 86 6.64 -8.30 -12.22
N GLY A 87 5.74 -8.75 -11.35
CA GLY A 87 5.96 -8.98 -9.93
C GLY A 87 6.14 -7.71 -9.09
N CYS A 88 6.37 -6.53 -9.69
CA CYS A 88 6.70 -5.29 -8.98
C CYS A 88 5.43 -4.49 -8.70
N LEU A 89 5.07 -4.33 -7.42
CA LEU A 89 3.83 -3.65 -7.02
C LEU A 89 4.06 -2.17 -6.64
N PHE A 90 5.31 -1.74 -6.63
CA PHE A 90 5.72 -0.44 -6.11
C PHE A 90 6.86 0.17 -6.94
N HIS A 91 6.65 0.38 -8.24
CA HIS A 91 7.72 0.78 -9.19
C HIS A 91 8.47 2.06 -8.84
N CYS A 92 7.81 3.01 -8.20
CA CYS A 92 8.38 4.30 -7.84
C CYS A 92 8.82 4.39 -6.37
N LEU A 93 8.81 3.29 -5.62
CA LEU A 93 9.04 3.35 -4.19
C LEU A 93 10.48 3.72 -3.86
N ILE A 94 10.63 4.80 -3.11
CA ILE A 94 11.89 5.37 -2.65
C ILE A 94 12.14 4.98 -1.19
N GLN A 95 11.06 4.89 -0.41
CA GLN A 95 11.12 4.60 1.01
C GLN A 95 10.01 3.66 1.48
N LEU A 96 10.43 2.54 2.06
CA LEU A 96 9.56 1.62 2.77
C LEU A 96 9.90 1.62 4.26
N ARG A 97 8.91 1.93 5.11
CA ARG A 97 9.00 1.82 6.57
C ARG A 97 7.97 0.84 7.08
N LEU A 98 8.45 -0.20 7.75
CA LEU A 98 7.60 -1.18 8.42
C LEU A 98 7.97 -1.22 9.90
N HIS A 99 6.96 -1.02 10.76
CA HIS A 99 7.12 -1.07 12.20
C HIS A 99 5.97 -1.88 12.84
N ASN A 100 6.31 -2.87 13.66
CA ASN A 100 5.33 -3.67 14.40
C ASN A 100 4.22 -4.31 13.52
N CYS A 101 4.62 -4.89 12.39
CA CYS A 101 3.75 -5.63 11.46
C CYS A 101 4.08 -7.13 11.56
N LEU A 102 3.67 -7.77 12.66
CA LEU A 102 4.20 -9.07 13.08
C LEU A 102 3.74 -10.27 12.24
N LYS A 103 2.61 -10.13 11.53
CA LYS A 103 2.02 -11.20 10.72
C LYS A 103 2.42 -11.15 9.24
N LEU A 104 3.10 -10.09 8.81
CA LEU A 104 3.46 -9.91 7.42
C LEU A 104 4.53 -10.94 7.05
N LYS A 105 4.15 -11.91 6.20
CA LYS A 105 5.01 -13.06 5.88
C LYS A 105 6.06 -12.74 4.83
N GLU A 106 5.69 -11.92 3.84
CA GLU A 106 6.52 -11.63 2.68
C GLU A 106 6.66 -10.12 2.46
N PHE A 107 7.83 -9.75 1.96
CA PHE A 107 8.07 -8.40 1.47
C PHE A 107 7.58 -8.31 0.03
N PRO A 108 7.06 -7.15 -0.37
CA PRO A 108 6.60 -7.01 -1.73
C PRO A 108 7.84 -6.98 -2.63
N SER A 109 7.68 -7.33 -3.91
CA SER A 109 8.75 -7.08 -4.87
C SER A 109 9.01 -5.58 -4.95
N LEU A 110 10.22 -5.19 -4.58
CA LEU A 110 10.67 -3.80 -4.57
C LEU A 110 11.43 -3.49 -5.86
N PRO A 111 11.37 -2.24 -6.35
CA PRO A 111 12.19 -1.82 -7.46
C PRO A 111 13.68 -1.95 -7.07
N SER A 112 14.51 -2.34 -8.03
CA SER A 112 15.95 -2.57 -7.83
C SER A 112 16.73 -1.32 -7.36
N LYS A 113 16.10 -0.14 -7.39
CA LYS A 113 16.65 1.15 -6.97
C LYS A 113 15.92 1.70 -5.74
N LEU A 114 15.76 0.92 -4.67
CA LEU A 114 15.18 1.43 -3.43
C LEU A 114 16.29 2.05 -2.54
N PRO A 115 16.43 3.39 -2.49
CA PRO A 115 17.54 4.03 -1.77
C PRO A 115 17.41 3.96 -0.25
N SER A 116 16.21 3.70 0.30
CA SER A 116 16.01 3.63 1.75
C SER A 116 14.98 2.58 2.17
N PHE A 117 15.45 1.51 2.81
CA PHE A 117 14.63 0.49 3.46
C PHE A 117 14.87 0.56 4.97
N LEU A 118 13.85 0.89 5.77
CA LEU A 118 13.96 0.92 7.23
C LEU A 118 12.95 -0.07 7.82
N LEU A 119 13.47 -1.24 8.18
CA LEU A 119 12.76 -2.21 9.01
C LEU A 119 13.13 -1.95 10.47
N SER A 120 12.14 -1.60 11.31
CA SER A 120 12.36 -1.53 12.75
C SER A 120 11.43 -2.52 13.45
N SER A 121 11.97 -3.70 13.76
CA SER A 121 11.38 -4.58 14.75
C SER A 121 12.06 -4.27 16.09
N ARG A 122 11.36 -3.55 16.97
CA ARG A 122 11.65 -3.63 18.41
C ARG A 122 10.41 -4.19 19.11
N PRO A 123 10.58 -5.20 19.97
CA PRO A 123 9.49 -5.88 20.66
C PRO A 123 8.71 -4.94 21.59
#